data_AF-A0A493U1L2-F1
#
_entry.id   AF-A0A493U1L2-F1
#
_cell.length_a   1.000
_cell.length_b   1.000
_cell.length_c   1.000
_cell.angle_alpha   90.00
_cell.angle_beta   90.00
_cell.angle_gamma   90.00
#
_symmetry.space_group_name_H-M   'P 1'
#
loop_
_entity.id
_entity.type
_entity.pdbx_description
1 polymer ?
#
loop_
_entity_poly.entity_id
_entity_poly.type
_entity_poly.pdbx_seq_one_letter_code
_entity_poly.pdbx_strand_id
1 'polypeptide(L)' 'PWSHEWDAAAGSEGAGVVSLLLPGNEREAVQKKTFTKWVNSHLARVSCRITDLYTDLRDGRMLIKLLEVLSGERLVSV' A
#
# COMPACT_ATOMS: atom_id res chain seq x y z
N PRO A 1 2.44 13.62 -11.24
CA PRO A 1 2.23 13.84 -9.79
C PRO A 1 1.68 12.56 -9.15
N TRP A 2 2.43 11.98 -8.21
CA TRP A 2 2.19 10.67 -7.58
C TRP A 2 0.83 10.56 -6.84
N SER A 3 0.08 11.65 -6.73
CA SER A 3 -1.26 11.70 -6.16
C SER A 3 -2.28 10.83 -6.91
N HIS A 4 -2.23 10.78 -8.25
CA HIS A 4 -3.22 10.03 -9.04
C HIS A 4 -3.11 8.50 -8.88
N GLU A 5 -1.90 7.99 -8.64
CA GLU A 5 -1.69 6.55 -8.38
C GLU A 5 -2.25 6.12 -7.02
N TRP A 6 -2.22 7.04 -6.05
CA TRP A 6 -2.80 6.82 -4.73
C TRP A 6 -4.33 6.81 -4.80
N ASP A 7 -4.93 7.70 -5.58
CA ASP A 7 -6.37 7.75 -5.80
C ASP A 7 -6.89 6.50 -6.54
N ALA A 8 -6.14 6.02 -7.53
CA ALA A 8 -6.45 4.77 -8.24
C ALA A 8 -6.37 3.55 -7.32
N ALA A 9 -5.36 3.47 -6.45
CA ALA A 9 -5.20 2.39 -5.46
C ALA A 9 -6.25 2.45 -4.34
N ALA A 10 -6.83 3.63 -4.06
CA ALA A 10 -7.86 3.79 -3.05
C ALA A 10 -9.18 3.08 -3.44
N GLY A 11 -9.43 2.87 -4.74
CA GLY A 11 -10.53 2.07 -5.27
C GLY A 11 -11.91 2.63 -4.89
N SER A 12 -12.44 3.44 -5.80
CA SER A 12 -13.84 3.81 -6.03
C SER A 12 -14.86 3.32 -4.99
N GLU A 13 -15.01 4.08 -3.90
CA GLU A 13 -16.24 4.26 -3.10
C GLU A 13 -15.90 5.29 -2.01
N GLY A 14 -16.13 6.57 -2.31
CA GLY A 14 -16.23 7.64 -1.29
C GLY A 14 -14.95 8.18 -0.64
N ALA A 15 -13.76 7.60 -0.85
CA ALA A 15 -12.54 7.96 -0.10
C ALA A 15 -12.14 9.47 -0.16
N GLY A 16 -12.42 10.14 -1.27
CA GLY A 16 -12.07 11.57 -1.44
C GLY A 16 -12.85 12.54 -0.55
N VAL A 17 -14.08 12.19 -0.17
CA VAL A 17 -14.93 13.04 0.69
C VAL A 17 -14.80 12.70 2.18
N VAL A 18 -14.51 11.44 2.53
CA VAL A 18 -14.26 11.02 3.93
C VAL A 18 -12.92 11.51 4.46
N SER A 19 -11.86 11.57 3.63
CA SER A 19 -10.53 11.98 4.10
C SER A 19 -10.47 13.43 4.63
N LEU A 20 -11.36 14.31 4.14
CA LEU A 20 -11.44 15.70 4.60
C LEU A 20 -12.32 15.88 5.87
N LEU A 21 -13.30 15.01 6.12
CA LEU A 21 -14.34 15.23 7.15
C LEU A 21 -14.16 14.43 8.46
N LEU A 22 -13.23 13.48 8.54
CA LEU A 22 -13.21 12.56 9.69
C LEU A 22 -12.19 12.93 10.80
N PRO A 23 -12.51 12.66 12.08
CA PRO A 23 -11.61 12.86 13.23
C PRO A 23 -10.36 11.98 13.13
N GLY A 24 -9.27 12.38 13.82
CA GLY A 24 -7.90 11.86 13.63
C GLY A 24 -7.78 10.33 13.53
N ASN A 25 -8.53 9.57 14.34
CA ASN A 25 -8.47 8.11 14.37
C ASN A 25 -8.99 7.44 13.09
N GLU A 26 -9.99 8.02 12.42
CA GLU A 26 -10.53 7.44 11.19
C GLU A 26 -9.62 7.73 9.99
N ARG A 27 -8.87 8.84 10.04
CA ARG A 27 -7.82 9.17 9.06
C ARG A 27 -6.68 8.13 9.10
N GLU A 28 -6.29 7.68 10.29
CA GLU A 28 -5.27 6.62 10.46
C GLU A 28 -5.75 5.28 9.89
N ALA A 29 -7.00 4.91 10.13
CA ALA A 29 -7.59 3.69 9.58
C ALA A 29 -7.69 3.73 8.05
N VAL A 30 -8.09 4.88 7.49
CA VAL A 30 -8.13 5.09 6.03
C VAL A 30 -6.73 5.05 5.43
N GLN A 31 -5.73 5.70 6.05
CA GLN A 31 -4.35 5.62 5.59
C GLN A 31 -3.82 4.18 5.62
N LYS A 32 -4.05 3.44 6.71
CA LYS A 32 -3.64 2.04 6.80
C LYS A 32 -4.28 1.21 5.69
N LYS A 33 -5.58 1.39 5.45
CA LYS A 33 -6.32 0.64 4.43
C LYS A 33 -5.84 0.97 3.02
N THR A 34 -5.63 2.25 2.72
CA THR A 34 -5.15 2.69 1.41
C THR A 34 -3.72 2.23 1.16
N PHE A 35 -2.84 2.36 2.15
CA PHE A 35 -1.47 1.86 2.03
C PHE A 35 -1.43 0.34 1.86
N THR A 36 -2.25 -0.41 2.60
CA THR A 36 -2.35 -1.87 2.45
C THR A 36 -2.85 -2.27 1.06
N LYS A 37 -3.86 -1.56 0.51
CA LYS A 37 -4.32 -1.78 -0.87
C LYS A 37 -3.24 -1.46 -1.90
N TRP A 38 -2.54 -0.34 -1.72
CA TRP A 38 -1.47 0.09 -2.61
C TRP A 38 -0.31 -0.92 -2.64
N VAL A 39 0.12 -1.40 -1.47
CA VAL A 39 1.14 -2.46 -1.36
C VAL A 39 0.63 -3.75 -2.03
N ASN A 40 -0.62 -4.13 -1.81
CA ASN A 40 -1.20 -5.32 -2.44
C ASN A 40 -1.31 -5.20 -3.97
N SER A 41 -1.58 -4.01 -4.51
CA SER A 41 -1.57 -3.77 -5.96
C SER A 41 -0.19 -4.02 -6.57
N HIS A 42 0.87 -3.60 -5.88
CA HIS A 42 2.24 -3.84 -6.31
C HIS A 42 2.63 -5.32 -6.14
N LEU A 43 2.36 -5.90 -4.98
CA LEU A 43 2.68 -7.30 -4.70
C LEU A 43 1.89 -8.30 -5.58
N ALA A 44 0.71 -7.91 -6.08
CA ALA A 44 -0.05 -8.72 -7.03
C ALA A 44 0.75 -9.02 -8.31
N ARG A 45 1.66 -8.12 -8.72
CA ARG A 45 2.55 -8.31 -9.89
C ARG A 45 3.53 -9.49 -9.70
N VAL A 46 3.82 -9.84 -8.45
CA VAL A 46 4.70 -10.97 -8.06
C VAL A 46 3.92 -12.08 -7.34
N SER A 47 2.60 -12.13 -7.54
CA SER A 47 1.69 -13.10 -6.92
C SER A 47 1.79 -13.17 -5.37
N CYS A 48 2.17 -12.05 -4.74
CA CYS A 48 2.24 -11.91 -3.30
C CYS A 48 1.10 -11.02 -2.79
N ARG A 49 0.68 -11.23 -1.54
CA ARG A 49 -0.35 -10.43 -0.88
C ARG A 49 -0.05 -10.33 0.60
N ILE A 50 -0.31 -9.17 1.19
CA ILE A 50 -0.25 -8.92 2.62
C ILE A 50 -1.65 -8.77 3.19
N THR A 51 -1.84 -9.27 4.40
CA THR A 51 -3.13 -9.25 5.11
C THR A 51 -3.09 -8.26 6.25
N ASP A 52 -1.98 -8.18 6.99
CA ASP A 52 -1.75 -7.12 7.96
C ASP A 52 -0.39 -6.46 7.74
N LEU A 53 -0.46 -5.16 7.47
CA LEU A 53 0.68 -4.34 7.13
C LEU A 53 1.79 -4.36 8.20
N TYR A 54 1.43 -4.37 9.49
CA TYR A 54 2.39 -4.30 10.57
C TYR A 54 3.10 -5.62 10.79
N THR A 55 2.40 -6.74 10.64
CA THR A 55 3.02 -8.06 10.80
C THR A 55 3.76 -8.50 9.56
N ASP A 56 3.19 -8.30 8.36
CA ASP A 56 3.75 -8.79 7.10
C ASP A 56 4.99 -8.00 6.66
N LEU A 57 5.06 -6.69 6.95
CA LEU A 57 6.27 -5.89 6.69
C LEU A 57 7.31 -5.99 7.81
N ARG A 58 6.98 -6.58 8.97
CA ARG A 58 7.88 -6.64 10.13
C ARG A 58 9.18 -7.39 9.86
N ASP A 59 9.07 -8.52 9.17
CA ASP A 59 10.20 -9.40 8.84
C ASP A 59 11.08 -8.80 7.71
N GLY A 60 10.66 -7.69 7.10
CA GLY A 60 11.38 -7.01 6.02
C GLY A 60 11.31 -7.71 4.66
N ARG A 61 10.97 -8.99 4.59
CA ARG A 61 10.88 -9.77 3.33
C ARG A 61 9.88 -9.18 2.33
N MET A 62 8.68 -8.82 2.80
CA MET A 62 7.66 -8.21 1.96
C MET A 62 8.01 -6.76 1.60
N LEU A 63 8.74 -6.06 2.47
CA LEU A 63 9.23 -4.72 2.19
C LEU A 63 10.28 -4.74 1.07
N ILE A 64 11.20 -5.71 1.09
CA ILE A 64 12.19 -5.88 0.01
C ILE A 64 11.47 -6.17 -1.31
N LYS A 65 10.55 -7.13 -1.35
CA LYS A 65 9.76 -7.43 -2.57
C LYS A 65 9.00 -6.22 -3.11
N LEU A 66 8.42 -5.41 -2.21
CA LEU A 66 7.74 -4.19 -2.59
C LEU A 66 8.72 -3.20 -3.24
N LEU A 67 9.89 -2.99 -2.64
CA LEU A 67 10.94 -2.13 -3.19
C LEU A 67 11.46 -2.64 -4.54
N GLU A 68 11.57 -3.95 -4.73
CA GLU A 68 11.95 -4.55 -6.02
C GLU A 68 10.92 -4.23 -7.12
N VAL A 69 9.63 -4.40 -6.81
CA VAL A 69 8.55 -4.11 -7.75
C VAL A 69 8.46 -2.61 -8.06
N LEU A 70 8.76 -1.75 -7.09
CA LEU A 70 8.76 -0.30 -7.26
C LEU A 70 9.96 0.19 -8.07
N SER A 71 11.16 -0.34 -7.78
CA SER A 71 12.39 0.02 -8.49
C SER A 71 12.47 -0.62 -9.87
N GLY A 72 11.73 -1.70 -10.11
CA GLY A 72 11.84 -2.50 -11.33
C GLY A 72 13.12 -3.33 -11.41
N GLU A 73 13.88 -3.39 -10.32
CA GLU A 73 15.18 -4.07 -10.22
C GLU A 73 15.15 -5.10 -9.08
N ARG A 74 15.93 -6.17 -9.22
CA ARG A 74 16.07 -7.20 -8.19
C ARG A 74 17.05 -6.72 -7.13
N LEU A 75 16.55 -6.46 -5.92
CA LEU A 75 17.32 -5.94 -4.79
C LEU A 75 17.99 -7.06 -3.98
N VAL A 76 17.42 -8.27 -3.99
CA VAL A 76 18.14 -9.46 -3.52
C VAL A 76 19.05 -9.97 -4.64
N SER A 77 20.22 -9.35 -4.73
CA SER A 77 21.38 -9.90 -5.43
C SER A 77 22.12 -10.80 -4.44
N VAL A 78 21.70 -12.06 -4.34
CA VAL A 78 22.47 -13.13 -3.73
C VAL A 78 22.37 -14.40 -4.58
#